data_AF-A0A6G2IHD2-F1
#
_entry.id   AF-A0A6G2IHD2-F1
#
_cell.length_a   1.000
_cell.length_b   1.000
_cell.length_c   1.000
_cell.angle_alpha   90.00
_cell.angle_beta   90.00
_cell.angle_gamma   90.00
#
_symmetry.space_group_name_H-M   'P 1'
#
loop_
_entity.id
_entity.type
_entity.pdbx_description
1 polymer ?
#
loop_
_entity_poly.entity_id
_entity_poly.type
_entity_poly.pdbx_seq_one_letter_code
_entity_poly.pdbx_strand_id
1 'polypeptide(L)'
;MDEFRPIWTASLEIATQGDRVPELRKLMAKAQTEGRSGLVALFTGADESTLDDRTVRTLGGFYQALLNGLMVQWLFDPAAAAAADDLTEELCRVLEGVRETD
;
A
#
# COMPACT_ATOMS: atom_id res chain seq x y z
N MET A 1 -0.72 10.51 -12.03
CA MET A 1 0.45 9.92 -11.35
C MET A 1 1.57 10.94 -11.18
N ASP A 2 2.04 11.61 -12.26
CA ASP A 2 3.13 12.61 -12.14
C ASP A 2 2.84 13.75 -11.15
N GLU A 3 1.59 14.19 -11.06
CA GLU A 3 1.15 15.20 -10.07
C GLU A 3 1.38 14.78 -8.61
N PHE A 4 1.40 13.47 -8.33
CA PHE A 4 1.61 12.90 -7.00
C PHE A 4 3.09 12.58 -6.72
N ARG A 5 3.98 12.74 -7.70
CA ARG A 5 5.42 12.47 -7.49
C ARG A 5 6.01 13.23 -6.30
N PRO A 6 5.74 14.54 -6.11
CA PRO A 6 6.33 15.28 -5.00
C PRO A 6 5.90 14.74 -3.63
N ILE A 7 4.61 14.42 -3.46
CA ILE A 7 4.09 13.92 -2.20
C ILE A 7 4.65 12.53 -1.86
N TRP A 8 4.73 11.64 -2.85
CA TRP A 8 5.28 10.29 -2.64
C TRP A 8 6.77 10.29 -2.36
N THR A 9 7.53 11.17 -3.01
CA THR A 9 8.96 11.37 -2.73
C THR A 9 9.14 11.81 -1.28
N ALA A 10 8.38 12.81 -0.82
CA ALA A 10 8.41 13.25 0.58
C ALA A 10 8.01 12.13 1.55
N SER A 11 6.99 11.33 1.24
CA SER A 11 6.62 10.17 2.06
C SER A 11 7.76 9.16 2.20
N LEU A 12 8.51 8.87 1.13
CA LEU A 12 9.65 7.96 1.16
C LEU A 12 10.83 8.55 1.97
N GLU A 13 11.09 9.85 1.83
CA GLU A 13 12.10 10.54 2.64
C GLU A 13 11.77 10.50 4.13
N ILE A 14 10.50 10.73 4.51
CA ILE A 14 10.06 10.64 5.91
C ILE A 14 10.16 9.20 6.42
N ALA A 15 9.86 8.20 5.59
CA ALA A 15 9.99 6.80 5.97
C ALA A 15 11.44 6.41 6.28
N THR A 16 12.40 6.94 5.53
CA THR A 16 13.84 6.58 5.59
C THR A 16 14.68 7.50 6.49
N GLN A 17 14.30 8.77 6.64
CA GLN A 17 15.04 9.79 7.40
C GLN A 17 14.21 10.39 8.55
N GLY A 18 13.09 9.77 8.91
CA GLY A 18 12.11 10.29 9.87
C GLY A 18 12.65 10.59 11.26
N ASP A 19 13.81 10.03 11.66
CA ASP A 19 14.46 10.35 12.93
C ASP A 19 14.90 11.82 13.02
N ARG A 20 15.08 12.48 11.87
CA ARG A 20 15.36 13.93 11.79
C ARG A 20 14.12 14.78 12.07
N VAL A 21 12.92 14.20 11.95
CA VAL A 21 11.61 14.87 12.09
C VAL A 21 10.56 13.94 12.76
N PRO A 22 10.78 13.56 14.04
CA PRO A 22 10.04 12.48 14.69
C PRO A 22 8.52 12.73 14.79
N GLU A 23 8.09 13.98 14.97
CA GLU A 23 6.66 14.32 15.01
C GLU A 23 5.98 14.11 13.65
N LEU A 24 6.69 14.42 12.55
CA LEU A 24 6.17 14.17 11.19
C LEU A 24 6.10 12.66 10.90
N ARG A 25 7.09 11.88 11.37
CA ARG A 25 7.06 10.41 11.28
C ARG A 25 5.85 9.83 12.01
N LYS A 26 5.54 10.32 13.22
CA LYS A 26 4.34 9.88 13.98
C LYS A 26 3.05 10.19 13.23
N LEU A 27 2.93 11.41 12.68
CA LEU A 27 1.75 11.81 11.92
C LEU A 27 1.57 10.95 10.67
N MET A 28 2.65 10.69 9.92
CA MET A 28 2.62 9.81 8.75
C MET A 28 2.28 8.37 9.13
N ALA A 29 2.82 7.83 10.22
CA ALA A 29 2.47 6.47 10.68
C ALA A 29 0.98 6.34 11.04
N LYS A 30 0.40 7.39 11.64
CA LYS A 30 -1.04 7.47 11.93
C LYS A 30 -1.85 7.51 10.63
N ALA A 31 -1.49 8.38 9.69
CA ALA A 31 -2.14 8.49 8.38
C ALA A 31 -2.06 7.17 7.58
N GLN A 32 -0.92 6.48 7.64
CA GLN A 32 -0.74 5.16 7.03
C GLN A 32 -1.71 4.13 7.64
N THR A 33 -1.99 4.20 8.95
CA THR A 33 -2.93 3.28 9.60
C THR A 33 -4.38 3.63 9.24
N GLU A 34 -4.72 4.91 9.22
CA GLU A 34 -6.06 5.40 8.85
C GLU A 34 -6.36 5.12 7.36
N GLY A 35 -5.37 5.21 6.48
CA GLY A 35 -5.54 4.90 5.06
C GLY A 35 -5.96 3.45 4.78
N ARG A 36 -5.73 2.51 5.71
CA ARG A 36 -6.09 1.10 5.54
C ARG A 36 -7.59 0.89 5.39
N SER A 37 -8.40 1.56 6.21
CA SER A 37 -9.86 1.42 6.15
C SER A 37 -10.40 2.00 4.84
N GLY A 38 -9.89 3.16 4.42
CA GLY A 38 -10.21 3.76 3.13
C GLY A 38 -9.87 2.85 1.94
N LEU A 39 -8.70 2.17 1.96
CA LEU A 39 -8.32 1.21 0.91
C LEU A 39 -9.27 0.00 0.87
N VAL A 40 -9.64 -0.55 2.03
CA VAL A 40 -10.59 -1.66 2.07
C VAL A 40 -11.94 -1.23 1.51
N ALA A 41 -12.47 -0.10 1.97
CA ALA A 41 -13.75 0.44 1.50
C ALA A 41 -13.73 0.66 -0.03
N LEU A 42 -12.66 1.26 -0.55
CA LEU A 42 -12.49 1.54 -1.98
C LEU A 42 -12.54 0.26 -2.83
N PHE A 43 -11.79 -0.78 -2.45
CA PHE A 43 -11.68 -1.99 -3.28
C PHE A 43 -12.80 -3.00 -3.07
N THR A 44 -13.51 -2.95 -1.94
CA THR A 44 -14.61 -3.88 -1.64
C THR A 44 -15.99 -3.27 -1.87
N GLY A 45 -16.09 -1.94 -1.97
CA GLY A 45 -17.35 -1.21 -2.03
C GLY A 45 -18.11 -1.17 -0.70
N ALA A 46 -17.51 -1.64 0.39
CA ALA A 46 -18.11 -1.59 1.72
C ALA A 46 -18.10 -0.16 2.30
N ASP A 47 -19.06 0.12 3.18
CA ASP A 47 -19.05 1.35 3.98
C ASP A 47 -17.89 1.28 4.99
N GLU A 48 -16.98 2.26 4.93
CA GLU A 48 -15.80 2.34 5.79
C GLU A 48 -16.15 2.28 7.28
N SER A 49 -17.29 2.86 7.67
CA SER A 49 -17.76 2.88 9.07
C SER A 49 -18.22 1.51 9.59
N THR A 50 -18.42 0.55 8.69
CA THR A 50 -18.87 -0.82 9.02
C THR A 50 -17.73 -1.83 9.09
N LEU A 51 -16.50 -1.41 8.77
CA LEU A 51 -15.34 -2.30 8.76
C LEU A 51 -14.87 -2.62 10.19
N ASP A 52 -14.60 -3.89 10.44
CA ASP A 52 -14.04 -4.33 11.71
C ASP A 52 -12.50 -4.15 11.78
N ASP A 53 -11.97 -4.00 12.99
CA ASP A 53 -10.54 -3.78 13.25
C ASP A 53 -9.62 -4.88 12.69
N ARG A 54 -10.11 -6.12 12.58
CA ARG A 54 -9.31 -7.22 12.04
C ARG A 54 -9.18 -7.04 10.53
N THR A 55 -10.29 -6.79 9.83
CA THR A 55 -10.29 -6.55 8.38
C THR A 55 -9.41 -5.36 8.00
N VAL A 56 -9.53 -4.22 8.72
CA VAL A 56 -8.68 -3.05 8.48
C VAL A 56 -7.19 -3.38 8.68
N ARG A 57 -6.85 -4.11 9.75
CA ARG A 57 -5.46 -4.51 10.00
C ARG A 57 -4.90 -5.50 8.99
N THR A 58 -5.67 -6.50 8.57
CA THR A 58 -5.18 -7.56 7.70
C THR A 58 -5.31 -7.20 6.23
N LEU A 59 -6.54 -7.07 5.74
CA LEU A 59 -6.80 -6.81 4.32
C LEU A 59 -6.34 -5.40 3.94
N GLY A 60 -6.61 -4.40 4.79
CA GLY A 60 -6.12 -3.04 4.57
C GLY A 60 -4.60 -2.95 4.61
N GLY A 61 -3.97 -3.70 5.54
CA GLY A 61 -2.51 -3.84 5.57
C GLY A 61 -1.93 -4.44 4.29
N PHE A 62 -2.59 -5.46 3.72
CA PHE A 62 -2.22 -6.07 2.45
C PHE A 62 -2.31 -5.08 1.28
N TYR A 63 -3.44 -4.39 1.11
CA TYR A 63 -3.60 -3.37 0.06
C TYR A 63 -2.60 -2.23 0.20
N GLN A 64 -2.33 -1.80 1.43
CA GLN A 64 -1.36 -0.75 1.67
C GLN A 64 0.07 -1.19 1.33
N ALA A 65 0.45 -2.44 1.61
CA ALA A 65 1.75 -2.97 1.24
C ALA A 65 1.93 -2.99 -0.29
N LEU A 66 0.90 -3.43 -1.03
CA LEU A 66 0.89 -3.39 -2.49
C LEU A 66 1.01 -1.96 -3.03
N LEU A 67 0.17 -1.04 -2.53
CA LEU A 67 0.20 0.37 -2.92
C LEU A 67 1.59 0.99 -2.71
N ASN A 68 2.18 0.78 -1.53
CA ASN A 68 3.50 1.31 -1.21
C ASN A 68 4.59 0.71 -2.11
N GLY A 69 4.52 -0.59 -2.39
CA GLY A 69 5.46 -1.27 -3.30
C GLY A 69 5.39 -0.70 -4.72
N LEU A 70 4.18 -0.50 -5.25
CA LEU A 70 3.98 0.08 -6.58
C LEU A 70 4.40 1.55 -6.64
N MET A 71 4.09 2.32 -5.60
CA MET A 71 4.53 3.70 -5.48
C MET A 71 6.07 3.79 -5.53
N VAL A 72 6.78 2.90 -4.82
CA VAL A 72 8.24 2.86 -4.86
C VAL A 72 8.74 2.47 -6.26
N GLN A 73 8.23 1.40 -6.87
CA GLN A 73 8.63 1.01 -8.23
C GLN A 73 8.45 2.16 -9.23
N TRP A 74 7.31 2.84 -9.16
CA TRP A 74 7.00 3.98 -10.03
C TRP A 74 7.88 5.20 -9.78
N LEU A 75 8.31 5.46 -8.53
CA LEU A 75 9.27 6.52 -8.24
C LEU A 75 10.67 6.24 -8.83
N PHE A 76 11.06 4.97 -8.95
CA PHE A 76 12.33 4.57 -9.58
C PHE A 76 12.25 4.59 -11.11
N ASP A 77 11.27 3.89 -11.67
CA ASP A 77 11.03 3.83 -13.11
C ASP A 77 9.53 3.64 -13.39
N PRO A 78 8.82 4.70 -13.79
CA PRO A 78 7.42 4.62 -14.16
C PRO A 78 7.12 3.61 -15.27
N ALA A 79 8.05 3.38 -16.20
CA ALA A 79 7.85 2.50 -17.35
C ALA A 79 8.02 1.02 -16.99
N ALA A 80 8.78 0.72 -15.93
CA ALA A 80 9.01 -0.63 -15.44
C ALA A 80 8.14 -1.01 -14.23
N ALA A 81 7.33 -0.08 -13.71
CA ALA A 81 6.40 -0.37 -12.62
C ALA A 81 5.37 -1.43 -13.05
N ALA A 82 5.10 -2.39 -12.16
CA ALA A 82 4.22 -3.50 -12.48
C ALA A 82 2.81 -3.04 -12.90
N ALA A 83 2.30 -3.65 -13.98
CA ALA A 83 0.93 -3.42 -14.45
C ALA A 83 -0.08 -4.19 -13.58
N ALA A 84 -1.33 -3.71 -13.57
CA ALA A 84 -2.40 -4.31 -12.77
C ALA A 84 -2.70 -5.77 -13.18
N ASP A 85 -2.68 -6.05 -14.48
CA ASP A 85 -2.96 -7.39 -15.02
C ASP A 85 -1.86 -8.37 -14.60
N ASP A 86 -0.59 -7.99 -14.77
CA ASP A 86 0.56 -8.80 -14.36
C ASP A 86 0.53 -9.09 -12.85
N LEU A 87 0.25 -8.09 -12.02
CA LEU A 87 0.17 -8.29 -10.56
C LEU A 87 -0.92 -9.29 -10.17
N THR A 88 -2.05 -9.26 -10.88
CA THR A 88 -3.18 -10.15 -10.61
C THR A 88 -2.85 -11.58 -11.05
N GLU A 89 -2.29 -11.73 -12.26
CA GLU A 89 -1.88 -13.04 -12.77
C GLU A 89 -0.81 -13.68 -11.87
N GLU A 90 0.23 -12.94 -11.52
CA GLU A 90 1.33 -13.47 -10.71
C GLU A 90 0.88 -13.76 -9.27
N LEU A 91 -0.04 -12.97 -8.71
CA LEU A 91 -0.60 -13.28 -7.39
C LEU A 91 -1.34 -14.62 -7.41
N CYS A 92 -2.15 -14.89 -8.45
CA CYS A 92 -2.82 -16.18 -8.62
C CYS A 92 -1.79 -17.32 -8.72
N ARG A 93 -0.75 -17.16 -9.53
CA ARG A 93 0.33 -18.14 -9.69
C ARG A 93 1.06 -18.43 -8.37
N VAL A 94 1.34 -17.40 -7.56
CA VAL A 94 1.94 -17.57 -6.23
C VAL A 94 1.02 -18.37 -5.30
N LEU A 95 -0.28 -18.07 -5.29
CA LEU A 95 -1.25 -18.77 -4.45
C LEU A 95 -1.42 -20.24 -4.85
N GLU A 96 -1.36 -20.56 -6.14
CA GLU A 96 -1.35 -21.94 -6.64
C GLU A 96 -0.13 -22.71 -6.13
N GLY A 97 1.07 -22.15 -6.23
CA GLY A 97 2.29 -22.80 -5.74
C GLY A 97 2.31 -23.02 -4.23
N VAL A 98 1.71 -22.12 -3.43
CA VAL A 98 1.57 -22.31 -1.98
C VAL A 98 0.66 -23.51 -1.66
N ARG A 99 -0.43 -23.69 -2.43
CA ARG A 99 -1.39 -24.80 -2.24
C ARG A 99 -0.84 -26.16 -2.62
N GLU A 100 0.11 -26.21 -3.57
CA GLU A 100 0.76 -27.46 -4.00
C GLU A 100 1.84 -27.96 -3.02
N THR A 101 2.24 -27.11 -2.06
CA THR A 101 3.27 -27.43 -1.07
C THR A 101 2.69 -28.02 0.23
N ASP A 102 1.37 -27.97 0.40
CA ASP A 102 0.61 -28.62 1.49
C ASP A 102 0.16 -30.05 1.11
#